data_AF-A0A2T2SBA8-F1
#
_entry.id   AF-A0A2T2SBA8-F1
#
_cell.length_a   1.000
_cell.length_b   1.000
_cell.length_c   1.000
_cell.angle_alpha   90.00
_cell.angle_beta   90.00
_cell.angle_gamma   90.00
#
_symmetry.space_group_name_H-M   'P 1'
#
loop_
_entity.id
_entity.type
_entity.pdbx_description
1 polymer ?
#
loop_
_entity_poly.entity_id
_entity_poly.type
_entity_poly.pdbx_seq_one_letter_code
_entity_poly.pdbx_strand_id
1 'polypeptide(L)'
;MTTSAWSDLGRFWTAANVLSLTRLVLVGPIVVLLWQNGPLDWLLGLTVVAIMTDWFDGRVARWTRSVSEGGKVIDPVADKVAAVLSVSVLTFRPAEPTLPLWFFGVVVGRDLLILAGGSWIARRSGKVLMSAWAGKAASLWLALTVLGVILKADPPVLNVCLWMATGLFVFSFGVYLVRYLNAIRRSPPPPSSPAPDDDPEDEQETDSAGSSTAQTGSRKTRSSFFGKVDRMIRGKDTVDAEVLDELEEILVTSDVGVDTTLDIIDHIEERVAEDQYVSTEELNALIRDEIAKLMLEDGEERPADFDAPLPNKPHVIMVVGVNGVGKTTTIGKMAHEYQQAGKKVMVGAADTFRAAAIEQLEVWADRADVPIIKQQHGSDPAAVAYDTIEAAEARDADVVLIDTAGRLPTKGGLMDELAKMKRVMGKKSASAPHEVLLVLDASTGQNALRQAEEFTESVDVTGLALTKLDGTAKGGVVIGVSHQFQVPVKYIGVGEEIEDLQVFDRKGFVDGLFKGVER
;
A
#
# COMPACT_ATOMS: atom_id res chain seq x y z
N MET A 1 24.75 -10.53 17.45
CA MET A 1 25.27 -9.46 16.57
C MET A 1 25.93 -10.12 15.37
N THR A 2 25.75 -9.55 14.17
CA THR A 2 26.33 -9.90 12.86
C THR A 2 25.75 -11.08 12.07
N THR A 3 24.51 -10.98 11.58
CA THR A 3 24.08 -11.63 10.31
C THR A 3 22.92 -10.92 9.57
N SER A 4 22.42 -9.75 10.01
CA SER A 4 21.24 -9.11 9.38
C SER A 4 21.56 -8.10 8.26
N ALA A 5 22.82 -7.74 8.01
CA ALA A 5 23.15 -6.73 7.00
C ALA A 5 23.08 -7.26 5.55
N TRP A 6 23.09 -8.58 5.36
CA TRP A 6 23.20 -9.19 4.03
C TRP A 6 21.85 -9.52 3.38
N SER A 7 20.76 -9.67 4.15
CA SER A 7 19.42 -9.88 3.60
C SER A 7 18.78 -8.60 3.05
N ASP A 8 19.17 -7.43 3.56
CA ASP A 8 18.71 -6.12 3.04
C ASP A 8 19.42 -5.69 1.75
N LEU A 9 20.63 -6.23 1.48
CA LEU A 9 21.36 -5.96 0.24
C LEU A 9 20.61 -6.49 -1.00
N GLY A 10 19.90 -7.61 -0.88
CA GLY A 10 19.11 -8.16 -2.00
C GLY A 10 17.97 -7.25 -2.45
N ARG A 11 17.35 -6.52 -1.51
CA ARG A 11 16.32 -5.50 -1.81
C ARG A 11 16.91 -4.16 -2.28
N PHE A 12 18.20 -3.94 -2.07
CA PHE A 12 18.90 -2.75 -2.52
C PHE A 12 19.29 -2.82 -4.01
N TRP A 13 19.65 -3.99 -4.52
CA TRP A 13 20.07 -4.18 -5.91
C TRP A 13 18.88 -4.28 -6.88
N THR A 14 18.16 -3.17 -7.06
CA THR A 14 17.15 -3.02 -8.11
C THR A 14 17.78 -2.51 -9.42
N ALA A 15 17.14 -2.76 -10.55
CA ALA A 15 17.62 -2.25 -11.85
C ALA A 15 17.74 -0.71 -11.86
N ALA A 16 16.82 -0.01 -11.19
CA ALA A 16 16.88 1.44 -11.01
C ALA A 16 18.11 1.89 -10.19
N ASN A 17 18.37 1.24 -9.05
CA ASN A 17 19.51 1.60 -8.20
C ASN A 17 20.85 1.32 -8.89
N VAL A 18 20.93 0.27 -9.71
CA VAL A 18 22.11 -0.02 -10.53
C VAL A 18 22.35 1.10 -11.55
N LEU A 19 21.31 1.65 -12.17
CA LEU A 19 21.44 2.79 -13.09
C LEU A 19 21.94 4.05 -12.37
N SER A 20 21.41 4.36 -11.18
CA SER A 20 21.85 5.51 -10.37
C SER A 20 23.30 5.38 -9.89
N LEU A 21 23.71 4.18 -9.46
CA LEU A 21 25.10 3.90 -9.09
C LEU A 21 26.04 3.97 -10.31
N THR A 22 25.59 3.47 -11.46
CA THR A 22 26.35 3.55 -12.72
C THR A 22 26.60 5.01 -13.09
N ARG A 23 25.59 5.88 -12.97
CA ARG A 23 25.75 7.33 -13.18
C ARG A 23 26.84 7.91 -12.30
N LEU A 24 26.81 7.62 -10.99
CA LEU A 24 27.78 8.14 -10.04
C LEU A 24 29.21 7.72 -10.39
N VAL A 25 29.39 6.49 -10.87
CA VAL A 25 30.68 5.99 -11.38
C VAL A 25 31.09 6.71 -12.66
N LEU A 26 30.17 6.96 -13.59
CA LEU A 26 30.44 7.62 -14.87
C LEU A 26 30.85 9.10 -14.72
N VAL A 27 30.40 9.78 -13.66
CA VAL A 27 30.77 11.19 -13.40
C VAL A 27 32.29 11.34 -13.22
N GLY A 28 32.98 10.38 -12.60
CA GLY A 28 34.42 10.43 -12.40
C GLY A 28 35.22 10.56 -13.70
N PRO A 29 35.09 9.60 -14.64
CA PRO A 29 35.69 9.69 -15.97
C PRO A 29 35.31 10.97 -16.74
N ILE A 30 34.04 11.40 -16.69
CA ILE A 30 33.58 12.64 -17.34
C ILE A 30 34.35 13.84 -16.78
N VAL A 31 34.45 13.97 -15.46
CA VAL A 31 35.21 15.02 -14.77
C VAL A 31 36.68 15.02 -15.17
N VAL A 32 37.32 13.84 -15.21
CA VAL A 32 38.73 13.71 -15.60
C VAL A 32 38.93 14.11 -17.06
N LEU A 33 38.08 13.64 -17.98
CA LEU A 33 38.16 13.99 -19.40
C LEU A 33 37.91 15.47 -19.63
N LEU A 34 36.93 16.06 -18.93
CA LEU A 34 36.69 17.50 -18.95
C LEU A 34 37.91 18.27 -18.45
N TRP A 35 38.56 17.84 -17.37
CA TRP A 35 39.74 18.50 -16.82
C TRP A 35 40.95 18.41 -17.76
N GLN A 36 41.19 17.23 -18.32
CA GLN A 36 42.38 16.93 -19.13
C GLN A 36 42.26 17.28 -20.62
N ASN A 37 41.13 17.81 -21.08
CA ASN A 37 40.83 17.94 -22.52
C ASN A 37 40.90 16.58 -23.24
N GLY A 38 40.22 15.58 -22.68
CA GLY A 38 40.13 14.27 -23.30
C GLY A 38 39.43 14.29 -24.66
N PRO A 39 39.46 13.16 -25.40
CA PRO A 39 38.85 13.07 -26.71
C PRO A 39 37.35 13.39 -26.68
N LEU A 40 36.88 14.22 -27.60
CA LEU A 40 35.49 14.69 -27.66
C LEU A 40 34.49 13.54 -27.75
N ASP A 41 34.81 12.49 -28.52
CA ASP A 41 33.93 11.34 -28.74
C ASP A 41 33.64 10.57 -27.44
N TRP A 42 34.67 10.36 -26.63
CA TRP A 42 34.55 9.68 -25.34
C TRP A 42 33.80 10.54 -24.32
N LEU A 43 34.10 11.84 -24.29
CA LEU A 43 33.42 12.78 -23.42
C LEU A 43 31.92 12.86 -23.73
N LEU A 44 31.57 13.00 -25.01
CA LEU A 44 30.19 13.08 -25.47
C LEU A 44 29.45 11.77 -25.23
N GLY A 45 30.07 10.62 -25.54
CA GLY A 45 29.48 9.30 -25.30
C GLY A 45 29.16 9.07 -23.82
N LEU A 46 30.11 9.35 -22.93
CA LEU A 46 29.91 9.17 -21.48
C LEU A 46 28.86 10.13 -20.92
N THR A 47 28.86 11.40 -21.36
CA THR A 47 27.85 12.39 -20.93
C THR A 47 26.45 12.02 -21.40
N VAL A 48 26.28 11.56 -22.65
CA VAL A 48 24.98 11.11 -23.16
C VAL A 48 24.49 9.89 -22.38
N VAL A 49 25.36 8.90 -22.11
CA VAL A 49 24.99 7.74 -21.29
C VAL A 49 24.57 8.17 -19.88
N ALA A 50 25.30 9.09 -19.24
CA ALA A 50 24.94 9.60 -17.92
C ALA A 50 23.56 10.28 -17.93
N ILE A 51 23.25 11.11 -18.93
CA ILE A 51 21.93 11.75 -19.09
C ILE A 51 20.84 10.70 -19.33
N MET A 52 21.11 9.69 -20.17
CA MET A 52 20.12 8.64 -20.43
C MET A 52 19.82 7.82 -19.17
N THR A 53 20.84 7.50 -18.35
CA THR A 53 20.60 6.76 -17.10
C THR A 53 19.63 7.48 -16.16
N ASP A 54 19.64 8.83 -16.13
CA ASP A 54 18.75 9.69 -15.32
C ASP A 54 17.30 9.71 -15.81
N TRP A 55 17.13 9.47 -17.10
CA TRP A 55 15.79 9.38 -17.66
C TRP A 55 15.20 7.97 -17.56
N PHE A 56 16.07 6.97 -17.58
CA PHE A 56 15.68 5.56 -17.52
C PHE A 56 15.48 5.04 -16.11
N ASP A 57 16.23 5.47 -15.09
CA ASP A 57 16.09 4.99 -13.71
C ASP A 57 14.65 5.16 -13.18
N GLY A 58 14.04 6.34 -13.37
CA GLY A 58 12.70 6.64 -12.91
C GLY A 58 11.63 5.89 -13.69
N ARG A 59 11.88 5.55 -14.96
CA ARG A 59 10.94 4.77 -15.79
C ARG A 59 11.08 3.28 -15.53
N VAL A 60 12.30 2.79 -15.32
CA VAL A 60 12.59 1.41 -14.94
C VAL A 60 12.03 1.12 -13.55
N ALA A 61 12.20 2.01 -12.57
CA ALA A 61 11.62 1.86 -11.24
C ALA A 61 10.09 1.68 -11.26
N ARG A 62 9.39 2.45 -12.11
CA ARG A 62 7.94 2.32 -12.33
C ARG A 62 7.59 1.02 -13.05
N TRP A 63 8.31 0.70 -14.13
CA TRP A 63 8.03 -0.50 -14.92
C TRP A 63 8.28 -1.82 -14.17
N THR A 64 9.30 -1.87 -13.31
CA THR A 64 9.65 -3.09 -12.56
C THR A 64 8.98 -3.18 -11.19
N ARG A 65 8.12 -2.22 -10.82
CA ARG A 65 7.41 -2.16 -9.52
C ARG A 65 8.31 -2.42 -8.30
N SER A 66 9.58 -2.03 -8.41
CA SER A 66 10.63 -2.39 -7.44
C SER A 66 11.26 -1.12 -6.86
N VAL A 67 10.54 -0.46 -5.95
CA VAL A 67 11.03 0.74 -5.27
C VAL A 67 11.67 0.34 -3.94
N SER A 68 12.99 0.52 -3.81
CA SER A 68 13.67 0.25 -2.53
C SER A 68 13.78 1.52 -1.69
N GLU A 69 13.68 1.38 -0.36
CA GLU A 69 13.86 2.47 0.61
C GLU A 69 15.21 3.19 0.43
N GLY A 70 16.27 2.44 0.09
CA GLY A 70 17.59 3.00 -0.20
C GLY A 70 17.66 3.75 -1.53
N GLY A 71 16.95 3.30 -2.55
CA GLY A 71 16.88 3.97 -3.87
C GLY A 71 16.30 5.38 -3.77
N LYS A 72 15.24 5.56 -2.97
CA LYS A 72 14.60 6.85 -2.70
C LYS A 72 15.56 7.94 -2.20
N VAL A 73 16.69 7.55 -1.58
CA VAL A 73 17.73 8.47 -1.10
C VAL A 73 18.90 8.58 -2.06
N ILE A 74 19.31 7.45 -2.67
CA ILE A 74 20.48 7.43 -3.55
C ILE A 74 20.23 8.15 -4.86
N ASP A 75 19.05 8.01 -5.46
CA ASP A 75 18.77 8.60 -6.77
C ASP A 75 18.89 10.14 -6.72
N PRO A 76 18.22 10.86 -5.79
CA PRO A 76 18.34 12.32 -5.71
C PRO A 76 19.74 12.80 -5.29
N VAL A 77 20.51 11.96 -4.59
CA VAL A 77 21.88 12.28 -4.18
C VAL A 77 22.84 12.12 -5.35
N ALA A 78 22.72 11.04 -6.13
CA ALA A 78 23.53 10.78 -7.30
C ALA A 78 23.39 11.92 -8.33
N ASP A 79 22.18 12.41 -8.56
CA ASP A 79 21.92 13.54 -9.46
C ASP A 79 22.61 14.83 -9.04
N LYS A 80 22.48 15.19 -7.75
CA LYS A 80 23.08 16.41 -7.22
C LYS A 80 24.59 16.33 -7.25
N VAL A 81 25.17 15.19 -6.90
CA VAL A 81 26.62 14.97 -6.97
C VAL A 81 27.10 15.09 -8.42
N ALA A 82 26.41 14.46 -9.37
CA ALA A 82 26.74 14.53 -10.79
C ALA A 82 26.69 15.98 -11.33
N ALA A 83 25.62 16.70 -11.01
CA ALA A 83 25.42 18.09 -11.38
C ALA A 83 26.51 19.00 -10.80
N VAL A 84 26.74 18.93 -9.49
CA VAL A 84 27.73 19.78 -8.79
C VAL A 84 29.13 19.52 -9.33
N LEU A 85 29.54 18.27 -9.50
CA LEU A 85 30.88 17.94 -10.01
C LEU A 85 31.09 18.42 -11.44
N SER A 86 30.09 18.21 -12.32
CA SER A 86 30.17 18.64 -13.71
C SER A 86 30.27 20.17 -13.84
N VAL A 87 29.43 20.91 -13.11
CA VAL A 87 29.48 22.38 -13.11
C VAL A 87 30.76 22.91 -12.47
N SER A 88 31.26 22.27 -11.39
CA SER A 88 32.51 22.65 -10.72
C SER A 88 33.68 22.62 -11.70
N VAL A 89 33.83 21.52 -12.44
CA VAL A 89 34.92 21.36 -13.40
C VAL A 89 34.85 22.42 -14.49
N LEU A 90 33.66 22.65 -15.05
CA LEU A 90 33.46 23.64 -16.12
C LEU A 90 33.63 25.10 -15.65
N THR A 91 33.53 25.35 -14.34
CA THR A 91 33.69 26.69 -13.74
C THR A 91 35.14 26.96 -13.33
N PHE A 92 35.83 25.99 -12.73
CA PHE A 92 37.17 26.16 -12.13
C PHE A 92 38.32 25.64 -13.00
N ARG A 93 38.02 25.20 -14.23
CA ARG A 93 39.04 24.72 -15.16
C ARG A 93 40.07 25.84 -15.46
N PRO A 94 41.38 25.61 -15.23
CA PRO A 94 42.41 26.65 -15.34
C PRO A 94 42.66 27.17 -16.75
N ALA A 95 42.38 26.37 -17.78
CA ALA A 95 42.71 26.71 -19.17
C ALA A 95 41.70 27.68 -19.80
N GLU A 96 40.39 27.46 -19.58
CA GLU A 96 39.28 28.29 -20.09
C GLU A 96 38.04 28.05 -19.22
N PRO A 97 37.67 28.96 -18.29
CA PRO A 97 36.41 28.83 -17.54
C PRO A 97 35.23 29.12 -18.47
N THR A 98 34.49 28.08 -18.82
CA THR A 98 33.36 28.15 -19.76
C THR A 98 32.05 28.54 -19.08
N LEU A 99 31.92 28.23 -17.78
CA LEU A 99 30.74 28.57 -16.98
C LEU A 99 31.06 29.69 -16.00
N PRO A 100 30.15 30.65 -15.81
CA PRO A 100 30.39 31.76 -14.89
C PRO A 100 30.24 31.34 -13.43
N LEU A 101 31.05 31.93 -12.55
CA LEU A 101 31.08 31.62 -11.11
C LEU A 101 29.72 31.79 -10.42
N TRP A 102 28.91 32.75 -10.88
CA TRP A 102 27.57 32.97 -10.32
C TRP A 102 26.63 31.79 -10.60
N PHE A 103 26.74 31.13 -11.76
CA PHE A 103 25.90 30.00 -12.14
C PHE A 103 26.20 28.78 -11.26
N PHE A 104 27.49 28.52 -11.02
CA PHE A 104 27.93 27.55 -10.02
C PHE A 104 27.33 27.83 -8.64
N GLY A 105 27.35 29.09 -8.19
CA GLY A 105 26.75 29.51 -6.92
C GLY A 105 25.25 29.21 -6.83
N VAL A 106 24.49 29.41 -7.91
CA VAL A 106 23.05 29.09 -7.97
C VAL A 106 22.82 27.58 -7.86
N VAL A 107 23.54 26.77 -8.64
CA VAL A 107 23.37 25.30 -8.66
C VAL A 107 23.68 24.70 -7.29
N VAL A 108 24.87 24.99 -6.75
CA VAL A 108 25.33 24.45 -5.46
C VAL A 108 24.52 25.00 -4.29
N GLY A 109 24.29 26.31 -4.26
CA GLY A 109 23.54 26.95 -3.18
C GLY A 109 22.13 26.37 -3.05
N ARG A 110 21.42 26.22 -4.18
CA ARG A 110 20.11 25.57 -4.23
C ARG A 110 20.18 24.13 -3.71
N ASP A 111 21.10 23.31 -4.21
CA ASP A 111 21.14 21.89 -3.84
C ASP A 111 21.41 21.67 -2.37
N LEU A 112 22.32 22.46 -1.79
CA LEU A 112 22.60 22.45 -0.37
C LEU A 112 21.37 22.84 0.44
N LEU A 113 20.62 23.88 0.02
CA LEU A 113 19.42 24.32 0.72
C LEU A 113 18.29 23.30 0.63
N ILE A 114 18.08 22.66 -0.54
CA ILE A 114 17.08 21.60 -0.70
C ILE A 114 17.46 20.38 0.15
N LEU A 115 18.74 19.97 0.16
CA LEU A 115 19.21 18.85 0.99
C LEU A 115 19.09 19.15 2.49
N ALA A 116 19.46 20.36 2.91
CA ALA A 116 19.37 20.78 4.31
C ALA A 116 17.90 20.88 4.77
N GLY A 117 17.05 21.52 3.97
CA GLY A 117 15.61 21.64 4.23
C GLY A 117 14.91 20.28 4.26
N GLY A 118 15.19 19.42 3.28
CA GLY A 118 14.66 18.06 3.22
C GLY A 118 15.12 17.19 4.40
N SER A 119 16.41 17.23 4.75
CA SER A 119 16.95 16.48 5.91
C SER A 119 16.38 16.97 7.24
N TRP A 120 16.13 18.28 7.37
CA TRP A 120 15.52 18.86 8.56
C TRP A 120 14.06 18.43 8.72
N ILE A 121 13.29 18.45 7.62
CA ILE A 121 11.91 17.95 7.61
C ILE A 121 11.88 16.46 7.93
N ALA A 122 12.69 15.65 7.25
CA ALA A 122 12.74 14.20 7.46
C ALA A 122 13.06 13.82 8.91
N ARG A 123 13.97 14.54 9.58
CA ARG A 123 14.27 14.31 11.00
C ARG A 123 13.15 14.68 11.95
N ARG A 124 12.23 15.56 11.56
CA ARG A 124 11.18 16.08 12.43
C ARG A 124 9.80 15.46 12.15
N SER A 125 9.49 15.14 10.90
CA SER A 125 8.21 14.59 10.47
C SER A 125 8.27 13.12 10.05
N GLY A 126 9.46 12.54 9.91
CA GLY A 126 9.64 11.18 9.36
C GLY A 126 9.33 11.07 7.86
N LYS A 127 9.02 12.18 7.17
CA LYS A 127 8.64 12.21 5.74
C LYS A 127 9.78 12.76 4.86
N VAL A 128 9.99 12.16 3.69
CA VAL A 128 10.94 12.63 2.67
C VAL A 128 10.18 13.46 1.63
N LEU A 129 10.61 14.70 1.36
CA LEU A 129 10.02 15.53 0.30
C LEU A 129 10.49 15.04 -1.07
N MET A 130 9.55 14.68 -1.95
CA MET A 130 9.87 14.25 -3.33
C MET A 130 10.27 15.42 -4.24
N SER A 131 10.92 15.09 -5.37
CA SER A 131 11.41 16.06 -6.34
C SER A 131 10.25 16.73 -7.10
N ALA A 132 10.06 18.04 -7.02
CA ALA A 132 9.06 18.75 -7.81
C ALA A 132 9.39 18.68 -9.32
N TRP A 133 8.37 18.68 -10.19
CA TRP A 133 8.53 18.65 -11.65
C TRP A 133 9.47 19.75 -12.18
N ALA A 134 9.41 20.94 -11.58
CA ALA A 134 10.30 22.07 -11.88
C ALA A 134 11.79 21.73 -11.67
N GLY A 135 12.10 20.86 -10.71
CA GLY A 135 13.46 20.38 -10.46
C GLY A 135 13.97 19.45 -11.56
N LYS A 136 13.11 18.58 -12.12
CA LYS A 136 13.45 17.73 -13.27
C LYS A 136 13.67 18.55 -14.54
N ALA A 137 12.80 19.53 -14.81
CA ALA A 137 12.97 20.45 -15.94
C ALA A 137 14.29 21.25 -15.84
N ALA A 138 14.62 21.76 -14.65
CA ALA A 138 15.88 22.48 -14.44
C ALA A 138 17.11 21.58 -14.66
N SER A 139 17.03 20.31 -14.26
CA SER A 139 18.11 19.32 -14.44
C SER A 139 18.34 18.96 -15.91
N LEU A 140 17.26 18.86 -16.70
CA LEU A 140 17.36 18.70 -18.15
C LEU A 140 18.06 19.90 -18.83
N TRP A 141 17.68 21.12 -18.46
CA TRP A 141 18.33 22.32 -19.00
C TRP A 141 19.79 22.46 -18.56
N LEU A 142 20.13 21.99 -17.37
CA LEU A 142 21.52 21.89 -16.93
C LEU A 142 22.30 20.88 -17.77
N ALA A 143 21.73 19.70 -18.05
CA ALA A 143 22.34 18.71 -18.93
C ALA A 143 22.58 19.25 -20.34
N LEU A 144 21.60 19.98 -20.91
CA LEU A 144 21.75 20.68 -22.19
C LEU A 144 22.82 21.77 -22.15
N THR A 145 22.95 22.48 -21.04
CA THR A 145 24.01 23.49 -20.85
C THR A 145 25.39 22.83 -20.85
N VAL A 146 25.55 21.72 -20.11
CA VAL A 146 26.79 20.94 -20.09
C VAL A 146 27.13 20.42 -21.48
N LEU A 147 26.15 19.87 -22.20
CA LEU A 147 26.35 19.38 -23.57
C LEU A 147 26.71 20.51 -24.54
N GLY A 148 26.06 21.68 -24.41
CA GLY A 148 26.35 22.86 -25.21
C GLY A 148 27.79 23.37 -25.01
N VAL A 149 28.31 23.31 -23.78
CA VAL A 149 29.71 23.62 -23.49
C VAL A 149 30.66 22.60 -24.14
N ILE A 150 30.35 21.30 -24.01
CA ILE A 150 31.16 20.22 -24.59
C ILE A 150 31.23 20.34 -26.12
N LEU A 151 30.11 20.67 -26.76
CA LEU A 151 29.99 20.85 -28.20
C LEU A 151 30.51 22.20 -28.72
N LYS A 152 30.97 23.09 -27.84
CA LYS A 152 31.36 24.48 -28.18
C LYS A 152 30.25 25.21 -28.95
N ALA A 153 29.02 25.11 -28.46
CA ALA A 153 27.87 25.80 -29.04
C ALA A 153 28.09 27.32 -29.08
N ASP A 154 27.45 27.98 -30.05
CA ASP A 154 27.59 29.43 -30.22
C ASP A 154 27.20 30.19 -28.93
N PRO A 155 27.88 31.30 -28.59
CA PRO A 155 27.61 32.06 -27.38
C PRO A 155 26.13 32.44 -27.13
N PRO A 156 25.31 32.79 -28.15
CA PRO A 156 23.90 33.05 -27.95
C PRO A 156 23.12 31.82 -27.47
N VAL A 157 23.44 30.63 -28.01
CA VAL A 157 22.78 29.37 -27.63
C VAL A 157 23.14 29.00 -26.20
N LEU A 158 24.42 29.10 -25.83
CA LEU A 158 24.88 28.82 -24.48
C LEU A 158 24.25 29.78 -23.45
N ASN A 159 24.11 31.07 -23.79
CA ASN A 159 23.44 32.06 -22.96
C ASN A 159 21.97 31.73 -22.72
N VAL A 160 21.24 31.29 -23.76
CA VAL A 160 19.84 30.86 -23.60
C VAL A 160 19.75 29.65 -22.66
N CYS A 161 20.58 28.62 -22.85
CA CYS A 161 20.62 27.46 -21.97
C CYS A 161 20.92 27.84 -20.51
N LEU A 162 21.91 28.72 -20.29
CA LEU A 162 22.28 29.23 -18.98
C LEU A 162 21.14 29.96 -18.28
N TRP A 163 20.49 30.90 -18.96
CA TRP A 163 19.39 31.68 -18.38
C TRP A 163 18.14 30.83 -18.15
N MET A 164 17.83 29.88 -19.04
CA MET A 164 16.73 28.93 -18.86
C MET A 164 16.96 28.03 -17.66
N ALA A 165 18.15 27.42 -17.56
CA ALA A 165 18.53 26.59 -16.41
C ALA A 165 18.45 27.41 -15.11
N THR A 166 19.01 28.62 -15.09
CA THR A 166 19.00 29.51 -13.92
C THR A 166 17.58 29.88 -13.52
N GLY A 167 16.73 30.29 -14.46
CA GLY A 167 15.34 30.67 -14.20
C GLY A 167 14.54 29.52 -13.58
N LEU A 168 14.69 28.31 -14.14
CA LEU A 168 14.04 27.11 -13.61
C LEU A 168 14.60 26.70 -12.24
N PHE A 169 15.90 26.88 -11.99
CA PHE A 169 16.49 26.63 -10.67
C PHE A 169 15.98 27.59 -9.61
N VAL A 170 15.88 28.88 -9.93
CA VAL A 170 15.34 29.90 -9.02
C VAL A 170 13.86 29.66 -8.76
N PHE A 171 13.09 29.33 -9.80
CA PHE A 171 11.67 28.99 -9.67
C PHE A 171 11.47 27.74 -8.80
N SER A 172 12.20 26.66 -9.10
CA SER A 172 12.18 25.43 -8.30
C SER A 172 12.56 25.70 -6.84
N PHE A 173 13.59 26.51 -6.60
CA PHE A 173 13.95 26.94 -5.25
C PHE A 173 12.81 27.68 -4.53
N GLY A 174 12.13 28.60 -5.22
CA GLY A 174 10.97 29.30 -4.68
C GLY A 174 9.84 28.35 -4.26
N VAL A 175 9.52 27.34 -5.09
CA VAL A 175 8.54 26.30 -4.77
C VAL A 175 8.94 25.53 -3.52
N TYR A 176 10.21 25.09 -3.43
CA TYR A 176 10.72 24.40 -2.25
C TYR A 176 10.70 25.27 -1.00
N LEU A 177 11.02 26.55 -1.12
CA LEU A 177 11.00 27.50 -0.02
C LEU A 177 9.57 27.70 0.51
N VAL A 178 8.59 27.85 -0.37
CA VAL A 178 7.16 27.95 0.02
C VAL A 178 6.71 26.67 0.72
N ARG A 179 7.04 25.49 0.17
CA ARG A 179 6.76 24.19 0.80
C ARG A 179 7.40 24.09 2.19
N TYR A 180 8.66 24.52 2.32
CA TYR A 180 9.39 24.54 3.58
C TYR A 180 8.76 25.48 4.62
N LEU A 181 8.42 26.71 4.22
CA LEU A 181 7.77 27.70 5.09
C LEU A 181 6.37 27.25 5.53
N ASN A 182 5.61 26.63 4.63
CA ASN A 182 4.31 26.06 4.95
C ASN A 182 4.43 24.88 5.93
N ALA A 183 5.46 24.04 5.79
CA ALA A 183 5.74 22.95 6.73
C ALA A 183 6.11 23.48 8.14
N ILE A 184 6.88 24.58 8.22
CA ILE A 184 7.20 25.24 9.49
C ILE A 184 5.93 25.83 10.13
N ARG A 185 5.09 26.52 9.35
CA ARG A 185 3.84 27.14 9.84
C ARG A 185 2.80 26.12 10.32
N ARG A 186 2.83 24.90 9.78
CA ARG A 186 1.90 23.80 10.12
C ARG A 186 2.44 22.80 11.14
N SER A 187 3.60 23.05 11.75
CA SER A 187 4.16 22.14 12.76
C SER A 187 3.49 22.36 14.13
N PRO A 188 2.81 21.36 14.72
CA PRO A 188 2.37 21.44 16.11
C PRO A 188 3.59 21.50 17.06
N PRO A 189 3.46 22.09 18.26
CA PRO A 189 4.50 22.03 19.28
C PRO A 189 4.75 20.57 19.71
N PRO A 190 5.94 20.24 20.27
CA PRO A 190 6.20 18.91 20.82
C PRO A 190 5.16 18.57 21.89
N PRO A 191 4.79 17.28 22.05
CA PRO A 191 3.73 16.89 22.97
C PRO A 191 4.09 17.30 24.40
N SER A 192 3.37 18.28 24.94
CA SER A 192 3.19 18.38 26.39
C SER A 192 2.35 17.20 26.85
N SER A 193 2.62 16.70 28.05
CA SER A 193 1.86 15.63 28.74
C SER A 193 0.36 15.69 28.45
N PRO A 194 -0.33 14.53 28.34
CA PRO A 194 -1.71 14.48 27.88
C PRO A 194 -2.60 15.33 28.79
N ALA A 195 -3.10 16.43 28.25
CA ALA A 195 -4.28 17.11 28.76
C ALA A 195 -5.51 16.45 28.10
N PRO A 196 -6.66 16.46 28.78
CA PRO A 196 -7.82 15.64 28.40
C PRO A 196 -8.32 16.00 27.01
N ASP A 197 -8.74 14.98 26.26
CA ASP A 197 -9.41 15.09 24.98
C ASP A 197 -10.64 16.00 25.10
N ASP A 198 -10.64 17.13 24.41
CA ASP A 198 -11.87 17.85 24.06
C ASP A 198 -12.46 17.13 22.83
N ASP A 199 -13.33 16.16 23.08
CA ASP A 199 -14.26 15.64 22.08
C ASP A 199 -15.09 16.81 21.52
N PRO A 200 -15.32 16.91 20.20
CA PRO A 200 -16.40 17.72 19.69
C PRO A 200 -17.72 17.12 20.21
N GLU A 201 -18.47 17.91 20.96
CA GLU A 201 -19.80 17.56 21.47
C GLU A 201 -20.67 16.92 20.37
N ASP A 202 -21.21 15.74 20.70
CA ASP A 202 -22.20 15.01 19.92
C ASP A 202 -23.41 15.90 19.60
N GLU A 203 -23.60 16.25 18.33
CA GLU A 203 -24.96 16.48 17.80
C GLU A 203 -25.62 15.11 17.59
N GLN A 204 -26.30 14.63 18.63
CA GLN A 204 -27.27 13.53 18.50
C GLN A 204 -28.48 14.03 17.69
N GLU A 205 -28.41 13.89 16.36
CA GLU A 205 -29.62 13.73 15.57
C GLU A 205 -30.14 12.30 15.79
N THR A 206 -31.19 12.21 16.61
CA THR A 206 -32.07 11.04 16.63
C THR A 206 -32.73 10.91 15.27
N ASP A 207 -32.39 9.87 14.51
CA ASP A 207 -33.27 9.40 13.45
C ASP A 207 -33.38 7.88 13.42
N SER A 208 -34.61 7.49 13.06
CA SER A 208 -35.30 6.23 13.23
C SER A 208 -34.53 4.93 12.95
N ALA A 209 -34.90 3.89 13.72
CA ALA A 209 -34.57 2.49 13.53
C ALA A 209 -34.62 2.08 12.04
N GLY A 210 -33.48 1.67 11.48
CA GLY A 210 -33.42 1.09 10.14
C GLY A 210 -32.13 1.29 9.32
N SER A 211 -31.08 1.97 9.80
CA SER A 211 -29.81 2.05 9.05
C SER A 211 -28.81 0.97 9.50
N SER A 212 -28.46 0.06 8.58
CA SER A 212 -27.49 -1.03 8.76
C SER A 212 -26.15 -0.56 9.32
N THR A 213 -25.64 -1.21 10.37
CA THR A 213 -24.39 -0.94 11.12
C THR A 213 -23.11 -0.91 10.25
N ALA A 214 -23.12 -1.54 9.06
CA ALA A 214 -22.06 -1.35 8.05
C ALA A 214 -21.88 0.13 7.64
N GLN A 215 -22.95 0.94 7.70
CA GLN A 215 -22.90 2.37 7.45
C GLN A 215 -22.13 3.13 8.55
N THR A 216 -22.04 2.58 9.77
CA THR A 216 -21.39 3.22 10.91
C THR A 216 -19.87 3.04 10.89
N GLY A 217 -19.37 1.82 10.62
CA GLY A 217 -17.93 1.56 10.46
C GLY A 217 -17.34 2.25 9.22
N SER A 218 -18.08 2.22 8.11
CA SER A 218 -17.73 2.99 6.91
C SER A 218 -17.79 4.51 7.15
N ARG A 219 -18.62 5.02 8.08
CA ARG A 219 -18.71 6.46 8.42
C ARG A 219 -17.39 7.05 8.92
N LYS A 220 -16.66 6.34 9.80
CA LYS A 220 -15.36 6.79 10.33
C LYS A 220 -14.25 6.75 9.28
N THR A 221 -14.22 5.70 8.45
CA THR A 221 -13.30 5.62 7.30
C THR A 221 -13.60 6.72 6.30
N ARG A 222 -14.88 6.94 6.02
CA ARG A 222 -15.35 7.96 5.08
C ARG A 222 -14.94 9.37 5.49
N SER A 223 -15.15 9.76 6.75
CA SER A 223 -14.78 11.11 7.22
C SER A 223 -13.26 11.36 7.15
N SER A 224 -12.45 10.32 7.41
CA SER A 224 -10.99 10.41 7.39
C SER A 224 -10.40 10.43 5.97
N PHE A 225 -10.84 9.56 5.06
CA PHE A 225 -10.32 9.49 3.69
C PHE A 225 -10.89 10.61 2.82
N PHE A 226 -12.21 10.76 2.73
CA PHE A 226 -12.82 11.77 1.88
C PHE A 226 -12.65 13.18 2.42
N GLY A 227 -12.57 13.37 3.73
CA GLY A 227 -12.19 14.67 4.29
C GLY A 227 -10.77 15.09 3.89
N LYS A 228 -9.87 14.16 3.55
CA LYS A 228 -8.54 14.47 3.00
C LYS A 228 -8.61 14.72 1.50
N VAL A 229 -9.32 13.88 0.74
CA VAL A 229 -9.50 14.03 -0.72
C VAL A 229 -10.21 15.34 -1.04
N ASP A 230 -11.33 15.65 -0.38
CA ASP A 230 -12.08 16.89 -0.59
C ASP A 230 -11.25 18.14 -0.24
N ARG A 231 -10.44 18.10 0.83
CA ARG A 231 -9.52 19.20 1.17
C ARG A 231 -8.39 19.39 0.15
N MET A 232 -7.95 18.32 -0.50
CA MET A 232 -6.90 18.34 -1.52
C MET A 232 -7.42 18.94 -2.83
N ILE A 233 -8.66 18.60 -3.17
CA ILE A 233 -9.34 19.03 -4.39
C ILE A 233 -9.85 20.48 -4.28
N ARG A 234 -10.18 20.95 -3.07
CA ARG A 234 -10.77 22.27 -2.84
C ARG A 234 -9.85 23.42 -3.27
N GLY A 235 -10.25 24.13 -4.32
CA GLY A 235 -9.54 25.31 -4.86
C GLY A 235 -8.54 25.00 -5.98
N LYS A 236 -8.55 23.78 -6.52
CA LYS A 236 -7.88 23.43 -7.79
C LYS A 236 -8.92 23.38 -8.91
N ASP A 237 -8.57 23.84 -10.10
CA ASP A 237 -9.51 23.91 -11.25
C ASP A 237 -9.29 22.79 -12.28
N THR A 238 -8.18 22.06 -12.19
CA THR A 238 -7.77 21.01 -13.14
C THR A 238 -7.03 19.89 -12.43
N VAL A 239 -7.16 18.66 -12.93
CA VAL A 239 -6.33 17.51 -12.50
C VAL A 239 -4.94 17.63 -13.13
N ASP A 240 -3.93 17.92 -12.32
CA ASP A 240 -2.53 17.95 -12.72
C ASP A 240 -1.71 16.89 -11.96
N ALA A 241 -0.42 16.76 -12.30
CA ALA A 241 0.46 15.81 -11.63
C ALA A 241 0.59 16.06 -10.11
N GLU A 242 0.38 17.30 -9.64
CA GLU A 242 0.41 17.60 -8.19
C GLU A 242 -0.85 17.10 -7.47
N VAL A 243 -2.02 17.14 -8.11
CA VAL A 243 -3.25 16.50 -7.62
C VAL A 243 -3.07 15.00 -7.46
N LEU A 244 -2.46 14.35 -8.45
CA LEU A 244 -2.27 12.90 -8.46
C LEU A 244 -1.24 12.44 -7.42
N ASP A 245 -0.12 13.17 -7.27
CA ASP A 245 0.85 12.94 -6.19
C ASP A 245 0.18 13.04 -4.79
N GLU A 246 -0.68 14.04 -4.58
CA GLU A 246 -1.40 14.18 -3.31
C GLU A 246 -2.44 13.08 -3.11
N LEU A 247 -3.11 12.64 -4.17
CA LEU A 247 -4.04 11.51 -4.13
C LEU A 247 -3.31 10.20 -3.76
N GLU A 248 -2.12 9.96 -4.32
CA GLU A 248 -1.25 8.84 -3.97
C GLU A 248 -0.95 8.83 -2.47
N GLU A 249 -0.53 9.98 -1.90
CA GLU A 249 -0.26 10.10 -0.46
C GLU A 249 -1.52 9.76 0.36
N ILE A 250 -2.69 10.22 -0.06
CA ILE A 250 -3.95 9.97 0.66
C ILE A 250 -4.32 8.49 0.62
N LEU A 251 -4.21 7.82 -0.53
CA LEU A 251 -4.51 6.40 -0.68
C LEU A 251 -3.56 5.53 0.15
N VAL A 252 -2.24 5.80 0.10
CA VAL A 252 -1.25 5.08 0.92
C VAL A 252 -1.49 5.30 2.41
N THR A 253 -1.74 6.54 2.83
CA THR A 253 -1.97 6.86 4.26
C THR A 253 -3.32 6.37 4.79
N SER A 254 -4.22 5.95 3.90
CA SER A 254 -5.49 5.31 4.24
C SER A 254 -5.44 3.78 4.17
N ASP A 255 -4.24 3.21 4.18
CA ASP A 255 -3.99 1.77 4.23
C ASP A 255 -4.45 0.99 2.98
N VAL A 256 -4.59 1.64 1.81
CA VAL A 256 -4.90 0.97 0.52
C VAL A 256 -3.77 0.07 0.05
N GLY A 257 -2.53 0.33 0.47
CA GLY A 257 -1.36 -0.41 0.01
C GLY A 257 -0.70 0.25 -1.20
N VAL A 258 0.62 0.09 -1.32
CA VAL A 258 1.42 0.81 -2.32
C VAL A 258 1.07 0.34 -3.73
N ASP A 259 1.04 -0.97 -3.98
CA ASP A 259 0.80 -1.52 -5.32
C ASP A 259 -0.59 -1.16 -5.83
N THR A 260 -1.63 -1.37 -5.02
CA THR A 260 -3.01 -0.98 -5.36
C THR A 260 -3.15 0.52 -5.56
N THR A 261 -2.44 1.35 -4.78
CA THR A 261 -2.46 2.80 -4.99
C THR A 261 -1.83 3.17 -6.33
N LEU A 262 -0.69 2.58 -6.68
CA LEU A 262 -0.04 2.84 -7.96
C LEU A 262 -0.93 2.43 -9.13
N ASP A 263 -1.56 1.25 -9.06
CA ASP A 263 -2.50 0.80 -10.09
C ASP A 263 -3.69 1.78 -10.24
N ILE A 264 -4.24 2.28 -9.13
CA ILE A 264 -5.30 3.32 -9.14
C ILE A 264 -4.79 4.58 -9.84
N ILE A 265 -3.63 5.10 -9.44
CA ILE A 265 -3.09 6.35 -10.00
C ILE A 265 -2.77 6.21 -11.48
N ASP A 266 -2.16 5.10 -11.91
CA ASP A 266 -1.83 4.84 -13.31
C ASP A 266 -3.11 4.82 -14.18
N HIS A 267 -4.18 4.15 -13.73
CA HIS A 267 -5.45 4.13 -14.46
C HIS A 267 -6.11 5.52 -14.53
N ILE A 268 -6.02 6.30 -13.45
CA ILE A 268 -6.52 7.67 -13.43
C ILE A 268 -5.71 8.55 -14.39
N GLU A 269 -4.39 8.43 -14.41
CA GLU A 269 -3.50 9.15 -15.34
C GLU A 269 -3.83 8.87 -16.80
N GLU A 270 -4.01 7.59 -17.15
CA GLU A 270 -4.39 7.17 -18.50
C GLU A 270 -5.71 7.79 -18.93
N ARG A 271 -6.72 7.75 -18.05
CA ARG A 271 -8.06 8.28 -18.34
C ARG A 271 -8.08 9.80 -18.44
N VAL A 272 -7.34 10.51 -17.58
CA VAL A 272 -7.16 11.96 -17.66
C VAL A 272 -6.44 12.37 -18.97
N ALA A 273 -5.48 11.57 -19.43
CA ALA A 273 -4.78 11.82 -20.69
C ALA A 273 -5.70 11.64 -21.92
N GLU A 274 -6.68 10.73 -21.86
CA GLU A 274 -7.68 10.53 -22.91
C GLU A 274 -8.73 11.65 -22.91
N ASP A 275 -9.25 12.04 -21.75
CA ASP A 275 -10.39 12.96 -21.63
C ASP A 275 -10.01 14.46 -21.69
N GLN A 276 -8.71 14.79 -21.69
CA GLN A 276 -8.08 16.13 -21.83
C GLN A 276 -8.47 17.21 -20.79
N TYR A 277 -9.66 17.16 -20.20
CA TYR A 277 -10.13 18.05 -19.15
C TYR A 277 -11.03 17.27 -18.19
N VAL A 278 -10.53 17.09 -16.97
CA VAL A 278 -11.30 16.50 -15.85
C VAL A 278 -11.44 17.59 -14.79
N SER A 279 -12.68 17.94 -14.47
CA SER A 279 -12.99 18.81 -13.33
C SER A 279 -12.74 18.09 -12.01
N THR A 280 -12.67 18.85 -10.93
CA THR A 280 -12.51 18.34 -9.57
C THR A 280 -13.64 17.41 -9.11
N GLU A 281 -14.87 17.69 -9.55
CA GLU A 281 -16.05 16.88 -9.30
C GLU A 281 -16.01 15.57 -10.10
N GLU A 282 -15.59 15.63 -11.36
CA GLU A 282 -15.38 14.46 -12.22
C GLU A 282 -14.24 13.59 -11.69
N LEU A 283 -13.19 14.16 -11.07
CA LEU A 283 -12.11 13.40 -10.46
C LEU A 283 -12.63 12.49 -9.32
N ASN A 284 -13.53 12.97 -8.47
CA ASN A 284 -14.12 12.14 -7.41
C ASN A 284 -14.94 10.98 -7.97
N ALA A 285 -15.69 11.22 -9.05
CA ALA A 285 -16.44 10.17 -9.75
C ALA A 285 -15.47 9.17 -10.42
N LEU A 286 -14.39 9.65 -11.01
CA LEU A 286 -13.40 8.83 -11.67
C LEU A 286 -12.62 7.97 -10.67
N ILE A 287 -12.21 8.51 -9.52
CA ILE A 287 -11.62 7.74 -8.42
C ILE A 287 -12.59 6.65 -7.93
N ARG A 288 -13.88 6.99 -7.80
CA ARG A 288 -14.93 6.03 -7.43
C ARG A 288 -15.00 4.90 -8.44
N ASP A 289 -15.11 5.23 -9.71
CA ASP A 289 -15.28 4.25 -10.77
C ASP A 289 -14.06 3.33 -10.86
N GLU A 290 -12.84 3.85 -10.74
CA GLU A 290 -11.63 3.02 -10.75
C GLU A 290 -11.53 2.12 -9.52
N ILE A 291 -11.82 2.62 -8.31
CA ILE A 291 -11.85 1.78 -7.11
C ILE A 291 -12.96 0.72 -7.21
N ALA A 292 -14.12 1.08 -7.73
CA ALA A 292 -15.23 0.15 -7.96
C ALA A 292 -14.80 -0.96 -8.92
N LYS A 293 -14.18 -0.58 -10.04
CA LYS A 293 -13.70 -1.48 -11.08
C LYS A 293 -12.68 -2.47 -10.51
N LEU A 294 -11.67 -2.01 -9.77
CA LEU A 294 -10.69 -2.89 -9.13
C LEU A 294 -11.30 -3.87 -8.11
N MET A 295 -12.40 -3.51 -7.46
CA MET A 295 -13.10 -4.40 -6.52
C MET A 295 -14.12 -5.35 -7.18
N LEU A 296 -14.58 -5.01 -8.38
CA LEU A 296 -15.67 -5.69 -9.08
C LEU A 296 -15.21 -6.56 -10.27
N GLU A 297 -14.01 -6.36 -10.80
CA GLU A 297 -13.54 -7.07 -12.00
C GLU A 297 -13.12 -8.53 -11.74
N ASP A 298 -12.70 -8.89 -10.53
CA ASP A 298 -11.91 -10.11 -10.33
C ASP A 298 -12.50 -11.17 -9.37
N GLY A 299 -13.59 -11.82 -9.75
CA GLY A 299 -13.88 -13.14 -9.17
C GLY A 299 -15.21 -13.75 -9.55
N GLU A 300 -15.23 -15.08 -9.67
CA GLU A 300 -16.48 -15.84 -9.58
C GLU A 300 -17.19 -15.44 -8.28
N GLU A 301 -18.40 -14.90 -8.36
CA GLU A 301 -19.27 -14.68 -7.21
C GLU A 301 -19.55 -16.05 -6.57
N ARG A 302 -18.73 -16.42 -5.59
CA ARG A 302 -19.06 -17.53 -4.70
C ARG A 302 -20.12 -17.02 -3.73
N PRO A 303 -21.27 -17.69 -3.60
CA PRO A 303 -22.31 -17.26 -2.68
C PRO A 303 -21.72 -17.07 -1.29
N ALA A 304 -21.80 -15.84 -0.77
CA ALA A 304 -21.42 -15.52 0.60
C ALA A 304 -22.62 -15.59 1.55
N ASP A 305 -23.83 -15.55 1.01
CA ASP A 305 -25.08 -15.63 1.76
C ASP A 305 -25.20 -16.98 2.48
N PHE A 306 -25.59 -16.90 3.76
CA PHE A 306 -25.67 -18.07 4.63
C PHE A 306 -26.81 -19.04 4.27
N ASP A 307 -27.84 -18.56 3.59
CA ASP A 307 -28.99 -19.36 3.14
C ASP A 307 -28.78 -19.98 1.74
N ALA A 308 -27.75 -19.55 1.01
CA ALA A 308 -27.47 -20.00 -0.35
C ALA A 308 -27.35 -21.55 -0.46
N PRO A 309 -27.68 -22.11 -1.64
CA PRO A 309 -27.43 -23.53 -1.90
C PRO A 309 -25.94 -23.84 -1.81
N LEU A 310 -25.58 -24.81 -0.97
CA LEU A 310 -24.21 -25.26 -0.84
C LEU A 310 -23.90 -26.31 -1.92
N PRO A 311 -22.78 -26.20 -2.64
CA PRO A 311 -22.44 -27.13 -3.72
C PRO A 311 -22.07 -28.53 -3.21
N ASN A 312 -21.73 -28.65 -1.92
CA ASN A 312 -21.26 -29.87 -1.28
C ASN A 312 -21.95 -30.05 0.07
N LYS A 313 -22.11 -31.30 0.53
CA LYS A 313 -22.67 -31.63 1.83
C LYS A 313 -21.88 -32.77 2.49
N PRO A 314 -21.17 -32.54 3.61
CA PRO A 314 -21.00 -31.24 4.27
C PRO A 314 -20.13 -30.27 3.44
N HIS A 315 -20.49 -28.99 3.43
CA HIS A 315 -19.62 -27.92 2.96
C HIS A 315 -18.58 -27.61 4.05
N VAL A 316 -17.30 -27.56 3.72
CA VAL A 316 -16.20 -27.56 4.70
C VAL A 316 -15.44 -26.27 4.56
N ILE A 317 -15.48 -25.44 5.60
CA ILE A 317 -14.82 -24.13 5.67
C ILE A 317 -13.70 -24.22 6.70
N MET A 318 -12.46 -24.07 6.22
CA MET A 318 -11.27 -23.98 7.08
C MET A 318 -10.95 -22.51 7.34
N VAL A 319 -11.00 -22.09 8.61
CA VAL A 319 -10.75 -20.70 8.99
C VAL A 319 -9.31 -20.54 9.43
N VAL A 320 -8.57 -19.64 8.77
CA VAL A 320 -7.13 -19.41 8.98
C VAL A 320 -6.82 -17.94 9.27
N GLY A 321 -5.61 -17.65 9.73
CA GLY A 321 -5.17 -16.30 10.09
C GLY A 321 -4.40 -16.24 11.40
N VAL A 322 -3.84 -15.08 11.72
CA VAL A 322 -2.93 -14.96 12.87
C VAL A 322 -3.67 -14.91 14.21
N ASN A 323 -2.97 -14.94 15.33
CA ASN A 323 -3.58 -14.80 16.65
C ASN A 323 -4.16 -13.39 16.86
N GLY A 324 -5.34 -13.29 17.47
CA GLY A 324 -5.94 -12.02 17.86
C GLY A 324 -6.72 -11.28 16.77
N VAL A 325 -6.76 -11.82 15.54
CA VAL A 325 -7.56 -11.26 14.42
C VAL A 325 -9.04 -11.62 14.47
N GLY A 326 -9.45 -12.48 15.40
CA GLY A 326 -10.86 -12.83 15.60
C GLY A 326 -11.34 -14.15 14.98
N LYS A 327 -10.45 -15.08 14.57
CA LYS A 327 -10.83 -16.39 13.99
C LYS A 327 -11.94 -17.14 14.75
N THR A 328 -11.71 -17.45 16.02
CA THR A 328 -12.66 -18.19 16.87
C THR A 328 -13.98 -17.44 17.02
N THR A 329 -13.92 -16.11 17.15
CA THR A 329 -15.12 -15.25 17.18
C THR A 329 -15.88 -15.34 15.85
N THR A 330 -15.20 -15.19 14.71
CA THR A 330 -15.80 -15.29 13.37
C THR A 330 -16.45 -16.66 13.16
N ILE A 331 -15.83 -17.75 13.60
CA ILE A 331 -16.44 -19.09 13.53
C ILE A 331 -17.74 -19.16 14.33
N GLY A 332 -17.76 -18.63 15.55
CA GLY A 332 -18.96 -18.59 16.37
C GLY A 332 -20.10 -17.81 15.72
N LYS A 333 -19.80 -16.64 15.15
CA LYS A 333 -20.78 -15.83 14.40
C LYS A 333 -21.27 -16.55 13.14
N MET A 334 -20.36 -17.11 12.35
CA MET A 334 -20.74 -17.89 11.16
C MET A 334 -21.61 -19.11 11.52
N ALA A 335 -21.30 -19.79 12.62
CA ALA A 335 -22.10 -20.92 13.10
C ALA A 335 -23.53 -20.48 13.42
N HIS A 336 -23.68 -19.34 14.11
CA HIS A 336 -24.98 -18.76 14.40
C HIS A 336 -25.74 -18.39 13.13
N GLU A 337 -25.12 -17.66 12.20
CA GLU A 337 -25.75 -17.23 10.94
C GLU A 337 -26.21 -18.42 10.08
N TYR A 338 -25.37 -19.45 9.92
CA TYR A 338 -25.76 -20.67 9.21
C TYR A 338 -26.90 -21.43 9.92
N GLN A 339 -26.89 -21.48 11.25
CA GLN A 339 -27.94 -22.11 12.05
C GLN A 339 -29.27 -21.34 11.91
N GLN A 340 -29.25 -20.01 11.95
CA GLN A 340 -30.42 -19.15 11.71
C GLN A 340 -30.97 -19.31 10.29
N ALA A 341 -30.08 -19.52 9.31
CA ALA A 341 -30.44 -19.87 7.93
C ALA A 341 -30.97 -21.32 7.78
N GLY A 342 -31.14 -22.06 8.88
CA GLY A 342 -31.71 -23.40 8.91
C GLY A 342 -30.75 -24.52 8.46
N LYS A 343 -29.45 -24.24 8.36
CA LYS A 343 -28.43 -25.25 8.03
C LYS A 343 -28.02 -25.99 9.30
N LYS A 344 -27.75 -27.29 9.19
CA LYS A 344 -27.14 -28.08 10.28
C LYS A 344 -25.64 -27.84 10.29
N VAL A 345 -25.14 -27.16 11.33
CA VAL A 345 -23.73 -26.80 11.44
C VAL A 345 -22.99 -27.75 12.39
N MET A 346 -21.71 -28.00 12.12
CA MET A 346 -20.79 -28.64 13.06
C MET A 346 -19.45 -27.90 13.11
N VAL A 347 -18.87 -27.78 14.30
CA VAL A 347 -17.61 -27.05 14.52
C VAL A 347 -16.50 -28.01 14.95
N GLY A 348 -15.29 -27.84 14.42
CA GLY A 348 -14.10 -28.60 14.78
C GLY A 348 -13.04 -27.74 15.46
N ALA A 349 -12.64 -28.11 16.68
CA ALA A 349 -11.67 -27.37 17.49
C ALA A 349 -10.21 -27.78 17.20
N ALA A 350 -9.69 -27.41 16.02
CA ALA A 350 -8.35 -27.81 15.61
C ALA A 350 -7.23 -26.82 15.99
N ASP A 351 -7.49 -25.70 16.69
CA ASP A 351 -6.45 -24.98 17.46
C ASP A 351 -6.10 -25.76 18.74
N THR A 352 -5.46 -26.92 18.57
CA THR A 352 -5.15 -27.84 19.66
C THR A 352 -3.98 -27.37 20.53
N PHE A 353 -3.19 -26.40 20.05
CA PHE A 353 -2.02 -25.86 20.73
C PHE A 353 -2.40 -24.86 21.85
N ARG A 354 -3.66 -24.41 21.91
CA ARG A 354 -4.14 -23.52 22.97
C ARG A 354 -5.32 -24.17 23.68
N ALA A 355 -5.12 -24.65 24.91
CA ALA A 355 -6.21 -25.19 25.72
C ALA A 355 -7.38 -24.18 25.85
N ALA A 356 -7.05 -22.92 26.12
CA ALA A 356 -8.03 -21.84 26.17
C ALA A 356 -8.75 -21.56 24.83
N ALA A 357 -8.16 -21.91 23.68
CA ALA A 357 -8.84 -21.74 22.39
C ALA A 357 -9.95 -22.79 22.20
N ILE A 358 -9.71 -24.03 22.63
CA ILE A 358 -10.74 -25.08 22.64
C ILE A 358 -11.90 -24.67 23.55
N GLU A 359 -11.61 -24.21 24.77
CA GLU A 359 -12.63 -23.74 25.72
C GLU A 359 -13.39 -22.51 25.18
N GLN A 360 -12.68 -21.57 24.54
CA GLN A 360 -13.31 -20.39 23.93
C GLN A 360 -14.24 -20.78 22.79
N LEU A 361 -13.83 -21.72 21.92
CA LEU A 361 -14.66 -22.19 20.81
C LEU A 361 -15.89 -22.97 21.30
N GLU A 362 -15.76 -23.72 22.40
CA GLU A 362 -16.89 -24.40 23.04
C GLU A 362 -17.96 -23.40 23.52
N VAL A 363 -17.56 -22.30 24.17
CA VAL A 363 -18.50 -21.24 24.57
C VAL A 363 -19.23 -20.64 23.36
N TRP A 364 -18.54 -20.46 22.23
CA TRP A 364 -19.16 -19.97 21.00
C TRP A 364 -20.09 -20.99 20.36
N ALA A 365 -19.72 -22.27 20.37
CA ALA A 365 -20.55 -23.36 19.87
C ALA A 365 -21.84 -23.51 20.69
N ASP A 366 -21.74 -23.42 22.02
CA ASP A 366 -22.88 -23.42 22.93
C ASP A 366 -23.77 -22.20 22.70
N ARG A 367 -23.19 -21.01 22.51
CA ARG A 367 -23.94 -19.77 22.20
C ARG A 367 -24.67 -19.85 20.86
N ALA A 368 -24.11 -20.56 19.88
CA ALA A 368 -24.72 -20.79 18.57
C ALA A 368 -25.66 -22.01 18.52
N ASP A 369 -25.75 -22.80 19.59
CA ASP A 369 -26.50 -24.08 19.66
C ASP A 369 -26.07 -25.10 18.58
N VAL A 370 -24.75 -25.27 18.42
CA VAL A 370 -24.16 -26.19 17.41
C VAL A 370 -23.22 -27.23 18.06
N PRO A 371 -23.19 -28.47 17.55
CA PRO A 371 -22.27 -29.49 18.04
C PRO A 371 -20.80 -29.14 17.71
N ILE A 372 -19.92 -29.40 18.69
CA ILE A 372 -18.47 -29.24 18.57
C ILE A 372 -17.74 -30.58 18.68
N ILE A 373 -16.73 -30.79 17.83
CA ILE A 373 -15.79 -31.91 17.88
C ILE A 373 -14.44 -31.39 18.39
N LYS A 374 -13.94 -32.00 19.45
CA LYS A 374 -12.68 -31.65 20.11
C LYS A 374 -11.95 -32.89 20.60
N GLN A 375 -10.62 -32.82 20.64
CA GLN A 375 -9.75 -33.81 21.25
C GLN A 375 -9.00 -33.19 22.45
N GLN A 376 -8.07 -33.94 23.05
CA GLN A 376 -7.25 -33.41 24.14
C GLN A 376 -6.30 -32.32 23.66
N HIS A 377 -5.93 -31.41 24.55
CA HIS A 377 -4.90 -30.39 24.26
C HIS A 377 -3.60 -31.03 23.76
N GLY A 378 -3.00 -30.46 22.71
CA GLY A 378 -1.80 -30.99 22.06
C GLY A 378 -2.04 -32.15 21.08
N SER A 379 -3.30 -32.51 20.81
CA SER A 379 -3.63 -33.49 19.76
C SER A 379 -3.30 -32.96 18.36
N ASP A 380 -3.22 -33.85 17.37
CA ASP A 380 -2.97 -33.48 15.98
C ASP A 380 -4.16 -32.70 15.38
N PRO A 381 -4.00 -31.42 14.97
CA PRO A 381 -5.08 -30.63 14.36
C PRO A 381 -5.74 -31.32 13.16
N ALA A 382 -4.95 -32.02 12.35
CA ALA A 382 -5.45 -32.73 11.18
C ALA A 382 -6.34 -33.92 11.54
N ALA A 383 -6.10 -34.57 12.70
CA ALA A 383 -6.96 -35.63 13.21
C ALA A 383 -8.31 -35.08 13.69
N VAL A 384 -8.30 -33.94 14.41
CA VAL A 384 -9.55 -33.27 14.83
C VAL A 384 -10.41 -32.90 13.62
N ALA A 385 -9.81 -32.32 12.56
CA ALA A 385 -10.52 -31.97 11.35
C ALA A 385 -11.10 -33.21 10.62
N TYR A 386 -10.34 -34.31 10.57
CA TYR A 386 -10.81 -35.59 10.01
C TYR A 386 -12.04 -36.13 10.77
N ASP A 387 -11.96 -36.18 12.09
CA ASP A 387 -13.06 -36.67 12.95
C ASP A 387 -14.29 -35.76 12.84
N THR A 388 -14.09 -34.46 12.64
CA THR A 388 -15.19 -33.49 12.47
C THR A 388 -15.95 -33.75 11.17
N ILE A 389 -15.24 -33.98 10.06
CA ILE A 389 -15.88 -34.32 8.78
C ILE A 389 -16.59 -35.67 8.88
N GLU A 390 -15.99 -36.68 9.51
CA GLU A 390 -16.62 -37.99 9.70
C GLU A 390 -17.92 -37.90 10.54
N ALA A 391 -17.88 -37.13 11.63
CA ALA A 391 -19.06 -36.90 12.46
C ALA A 391 -20.15 -36.11 11.72
N ALA A 392 -19.75 -35.14 10.88
CA ALA A 392 -20.65 -34.35 10.06
C ALA A 392 -21.37 -35.19 8.99
N GLU A 393 -20.64 -36.07 8.29
CA GLU A 393 -21.21 -37.03 7.34
C GLU A 393 -22.22 -37.97 8.03
N ALA A 394 -21.86 -38.50 9.20
CA ALA A 394 -22.72 -39.42 9.96
C ALA A 394 -24.00 -38.75 10.50
N ARG A 395 -23.96 -37.44 10.76
CA ARG A 395 -25.09 -36.66 11.29
C ARG A 395 -25.85 -35.86 10.22
N ASP A 396 -25.50 -36.06 8.95
CA ASP A 396 -26.11 -35.34 7.82
C ASP A 396 -26.02 -33.80 8.00
N ALA A 397 -24.87 -33.32 8.48
CA ALA A 397 -24.63 -31.88 8.63
C ALA A 397 -24.44 -31.21 7.26
N ASP A 398 -24.89 -29.96 7.14
CA ASP A 398 -24.80 -29.16 5.92
C ASP A 398 -23.47 -28.39 5.85
N VAL A 399 -22.98 -27.88 6.99
CA VAL A 399 -21.76 -27.06 7.08
C VAL A 399 -20.83 -27.55 8.17
N VAL A 400 -19.53 -27.57 7.90
CA VAL A 400 -18.45 -27.85 8.84
C VAL A 400 -17.52 -26.63 8.90
N LEU A 401 -17.31 -26.09 10.10
CA LEU A 401 -16.39 -24.99 10.37
C LEU A 401 -15.19 -25.50 11.17
N ILE A 402 -13.97 -25.32 10.67
CA ILE A 402 -12.75 -25.79 11.33
C ILE A 402 -11.94 -24.59 11.83
N ASP A 403 -11.72 -24.50 13.16
CA ASP A 403 -10.79 -23.53 13.76
C ASP A 403 -9.35 -24.03 13.65
N THR A 404 -8.40 -23.14 13.43
CA THR A 404 -6.98 -23.50 13.24
C THR A 404 -6.05 -22.64 14.10
N ALA A 405 -4.84 -23.13 14.34
CA ALA A 405 -3.83 -22.36 15.05
C ALA A 405 -3.45 -21.06 14.30
N GLY A 406 -3.15 -19.98 15.04
CA GLY A 406 -2.76 -18.68 14.45
C GLY A 406 -1.34 -18.21 14.75
N ARG A 407 -0.45 -19.10 15.18
CA ARG A 407 0.89 -18.74 15.66
C ARG A 407 1.88 -18.65 14.48
N LEU A 408 2.48 -17.48 14.26
CA LEU A 408 3.52 -17.21 13.24
C LEU A 408 5.01 -17.28 13.69
N PRO A 409 5.44 -18.01 14.75
CA PRO A 409 6.80 -17.84 15.28
C PRO A 409 7.93 -18.44 14.40
N THR A 410 7.62 -19.32 13.45
CA THR A 410 8.54 -19.76 12.37
C THR A 410 7.73 -20.13 11.14
N LYS A 411 7.95 -19.42 10.02
CA LYS A 411 7.12 -19.48 8.79
C LYS A 411 6.76 -20.89 8.30
N GLY A 412 7.69 -21.85 8.41
CA GLY A 412 7.47 -23.23 7.92
C GLY A 412 6.44 -24.02 8.73
N GLY A 413 6.49 -23.99 10.07
CA GLY A 413 5.73 -24.92 10.91
C GLY A 413 4.20 -24.78 10.81
N LEU A 414 3.70 -23.54 10.81
CA LEU A 414 2.25 -23.30 10.69
C LEU A 414 1.75 -23.66 9.30
N MET A 415 2.47 -23.27 8.26
CA MET A 415 2.04 -23.52 6.87
C MET A 415 2.07 -25.01 6.53
N ASP A 416 3.07 -25.75 7.02
CA ASP A 416 3.14 -27.21 6.89
C ASP A 416 1.95 -27.90 7.61
N GLU A 417 1.54 -27.36 8.76
CA GLU A 417 0.38 -27.84 9.52
C GLU A 417 -0.93 -27.63 8.75
N LEU A 418 -1.16 -26.41 8.23
CA LEU A 418 -2.34 -26.10 7.43
C LEU A 418 -2.40 -26.93 6.14
N ALA A 419 -1.27 -27.10 5.45
CA ALA A 419 -1.16 -27.95 4.27
C ALA A 419 -1.43 -29.43 4.60
N LYS A 420 -0.96 -29.92 5.76
CA LYS A 420 -1.27 -31.26 6.26
C LYS A 420 -2.77 -31.41 6.54
N MET A 421 -3.41 -30.43 7.18
CA MET A 421 -4.86 -30.44 7.44
C MET A 421 -5.64 -30.55 6.13
N LYS A 422 -5.33 -29.72 5.13
CA LYS A 422 -5.94 -29.80 3.79
C LYS A 422 -5.84 -31.21 3.19
N ARG A 423 -4.63 -31.79 3.18
CA ARG A 423 -4.39 -33.14 2.65
C ARG A 423 -5.17 -34.23 3.40
N VAL A 424 -5.34 -34.09 4.70
CA VAL A 424 -6.06 -35.08 5.52
C VAL A 424 -7.57 -34.96 5.33
N MET A 425 -8.12 -33.74 5.30
CA MET A 425 -9.53 -33.51 4.98
C MET A 425 -9.90 -34.05 3.58
N GLY A 426 -9.00 -33.85 2.60
CA GLY A 426 -9.15 -34.35 1.24
C GLY A 426 -9.30 -35.88 1.12
N LYS A 427 -8.91 -36.65 2.15
CA LYS A 427 -9.11 -38.12 2.17
C LYS A 427 -10.54 -38.54 2.47
N LYS A 428 -11.32 -37.69 3.15
CA LYS A 428 -12.74 -37.94 3.44
C LYS A 428 -13.64 -37.38 2.35
N SER A 429 -13.41 -36.11 2.00
CA SER A 429 -14.14 -35.43 0.94
C SER A 429 -13.15 -34.92 -0.10
N ALA A 430 -13.29 -35.39 -1.35
CA ALA A 430 -12.30 -35.20 -2.42
C ALA A 430 -12.02 -33.72 -2.78
N SER A 431 -12.87 -32.80 -2.32
CA SER A 431 -12.77 -31.36 -2.50
C SER A 431 -12.62 -30.57 -1.19
N ALA A 432 -12.46 -31.23 -0.04
CA ALA A 432 -12.31 -30.55 1.24
C ALA A 432 -10.87 -30.04 1.47
N PRO A 433 -10.70 -28.83 2.05
CA PRO A 433 -11.74 -27.87 2.39
C PRO A 433 -12.28 -27.19 1.12
N HIS A 434 -13.59 -26.99 1.08
CA HIS A 434 -14.27 -26.33 -0.04
C HIS A 434 -14.02 -24.82 -0.04
N GLU A 435 -13.78 -24.27 1.16
CA GLU A 435 -13.43 -22.88 1.38
C GLU A 435 -12.29 -22.79 2.41
N VAL A 436 -11.31 -21.94 2.11
CA VAL A 436 -10.28 -21.49 3.05
C VAL A 436 -10.52 -20.00 3.28
N LEU A 437 -11.05 -19.67 4.45
CA LEU A 437 -11.42 -18.32 4.84
C LEU A 437 -10.30 -17.71 5.69
N LEU A 438 -9.61 -16.72 5.14
CA LEU A 438 -8.57 -15.98 5.87
C LEU A 438 -9.19 -14.81 6.65
N VAL A 439 -9.03 -14.82 7.96
CA VAL A 439 -9.50 -13.75 8.85
C VAL A 439 -8.37 -12.75 9.09
N LEU A 440 -8.64 -11.47 8.82
CA LEU A 440 -7.70 -10.37 8.98
C LEU A 440 -8.30 -9.27 9.87
N ASP A 441 -7.44 -8.62 10.63
CA ASP A 441 -7.81 -7.47 11.47
C ASP A 441 -7.66 -6.17 10.68
N ALA A 442 -8.78 -5.53 10.35
CA ALA A 442 -8.80 -4.30 9.55
C ALA A 442 -8.15 -3.11 10.27
N SER A 443 -8.03 -3.13 11.61
CA SER A 443 -7.35 -2.07 12.37
C SER A 443 -5.83 -2.05 12.15
N THR A 444 -5.27 -3.17 11.68
CA THR A 444 -3.81 -3.33 11.53
C THR A 444 -3.27 -2.81 10.20
N GLY A 445 -4.12 -2.35 9.27
CA GLY A 445 -3.73 -1.67 8.04
C GLY A 445 -2.75 -2.50 7.19
N GLN A 446 -1.60 -1.93 6.83
CA GLN A 446 -0.53 -2.61 6.08
C GLN A 446 -0.06 -3.96 6.64
N ASN A 447 -0.23 -4.20 7.95
CA ASN A 447 0.13 -5.49 8.53
C ASN A 447 -0.85 -6.60 8.09
N ALA A 448 -2.12 -6.28 7.85
CA ALA A 448 -3.09 -7.22 7.30
C ALA A 448 -2.76 -7.60 5.85
N LEU A 449 -2.32 -6.65 5.03
CA LEU A 449 -1.85 -6.90 3.65
C LEU A 449 -0.68 -7.89 3.62
N ARG A 450 0.35 -7.67 4.45
CA ARG A 450 1.49 -8.58 4.54
C ARG A 450 1.11 -9.97 5.02
N GLN A 451 0.14 -10.07 5.94
CA GLN A 451 -0.37 -11.37 6.38
C GLN A 451 -1.13 -12.07 5.26
N ALA A 452 -1.96 -11.35 4.52
CA ALA A 452 -2.67 -11.90 3.37
C ALA A 452 -1.71 -12.47 2.32
N GLU A 453 -0.61 -11.76 2.02
CA GLU A 453 0.46 -12.23 1.15
C GLU A 453 1.02 -13.58 1.63
N GLU A 454 1.47 -13.65 2.89
CA GLU A 454 2.08 -14.86 3.44
C GLU A 454 1.14 -16.08 3.46
N PHE A 455 -0.15 -15.87 3.74
CA PHE A 455 -1.14 -16.97 3.73
C PHE A 455 -1.50 -17.39 2.31
N THR A 456 -1.70 -16.45 1.39
CA THR A 456 -2.11 -16.75 0.01
C THR A 456 -1.00 -17.47 -0.77
N GLU A 457 0.27 -17.21 -0.44
CA GLU A 457 1.42 -17.97 -0.99
C GLU A 457 1.48 -19.42 -0.49
N SER A 458 0.95 -19.70 0.70
CA SER A 458 1.19 -20.96 1.42
C SER A 458 -0.02 -21.91 1.43
N VAL A 459 -1.23 -21.35 1.40
CA VAL A 459 -2.49 -22.06 1.37
C VAL A 459 -3.39 -21.42 0.34
N ASP A 460 -4.18 -22.23 -0.38
CA ASP A 460 -5.13 -21.75 -1.38
C ASP A 460 -6.31 -21.04 -0.70
N VAL A 461 -6.09 -19.79 -0.29
CA VAL A 461 -7.12 -18.92 0.31
C VAL A 461 -8.17 -18.64 -0.75
N THR A 462 -9.44 -18.84 -0.40
CA THR A 462 -10.56 -18.67 -1.33
C THR A 462 -11.52 -17.56 -0.95
N GLY A 463 -11.40 -17.02 0.27
CA GLY A 463 -12.22 -15.92 0.75
C GLY A 463 -11.55 -15.20 1.91
N LEU A 464 -11.95 -13.95 2.12
CA LEU A 464 -11.46 -13.12 3.23
C LEU A 464 -12.61 -12.73 4.17
N ALA A 465 -12.30 -12.68 5.46
CA ALA A 465 -13.15 -12.06 6.47
C ALA A 465 -12.38 -10.94 7.18
N LEU A 466 -12.90 -9.72 7.15
CA LEU A 466 -12.27 -8.56 7.78
C LEU A 466 -12.97 -8.22 9.08
N THR A 467 -12.26 -8.25 10.20
CA THR A 467 -12.83 -7.96 11.53
C THR A 467 -12.47 -6.57 12.02
N LYS A 468 -13.17 -6.12 13.07
CA LYS A 468 -12.93 -4.85 13.78
C LYS A 468 -13.06 -3.61 12.90
N LEU A 469 -13.97 -3.64 11.93
CA LEU A 469 -14.22 -2.53 11.01
C LEU A 469 -14.99 -1.36 11.68
N ASP A 470 -15.68 -1.61 12.78
CA ASP A 470 -16.42 -0.65 13.61
C ASP A 470 -15.53 0.33 14.38
N GLY A 471 -14.33 -0.11 14.74
CA GLY A 471 -13.36 0.67 15.52
C GLY A 471 -12.38 1.51 14.70
N THR A 472 -12.36 1.38 13.36
CA THR A 472 -11.22 1.85 12.55
C THR A 472 -11.61 2.76 11.38
N ALA A 473 -10.76 3.75 11.08
CA ALA A 473 -10.87 4.60 9.89
C ALA A 473 -10.06 4.06 8.69
N LYS A 474 -9.67 2.78 8.73
CA LYS A 474 -8.73 2.13 7.81
C LYS A 474 -9.41 1.19 6.80
N GLY A 475 -10.58 1.55 6.29
CA GLY A 475 -11.28 0.74 5.30
C GLY A 475 -10.54 0.62 3.94
N GLY A 476 -9.47 1.39 3.70
CA GLY A 476 -8.64 1.22 2.51
C GLY A 476 -7.98 -0.16 2.41
N VAL A 477 -7.75 -0.82 3.55
CA VAL A 477 -7.21 -2.19 3.59
C VAL A 477 -8.09 -3.19 2.83
N VAL A 478 -9.40 -2.96 2.79
CA VAL A 478 -10.36 -3.82 2.07
C VAL A 478 -10.08 -3.76 0.56
N ILE A 479 -9.84 -2.56 0.04
CA ILE A 479 -9.51 -2.30 -1.36
C ILE A 479 -8.17 -2.97 -1.70
N GLY A 480 -7.16 -2.72 -0.85
CA GLY A 480 -5.82 -3.26 -1.02
C GLY A 480 -5.78 -4.79 -1.09
N VAL A 481 -6.35 -5.46 -0.08
CA VAL A 481 -6.29 -6.92 0.03
C VAL A 481 -7.11 -7.57 -1.09
N SER A 482 -8.29 -7.03 -1.40
CA SER A 482 -9.14 -7.57 -2.47
C SER A 482 -8.44 -7.51 -3.83
N HIS A 483 -7.84 -6.37 -4.17
CA HIS A 483 -7.16 -6.15 -5.46
C HIS A 483 -5.89 -6.99 -5.58
N GLN A 484 -4.99 -6.88 -4.59
CA GLN A 484 -3.65 -7.46 -4.66
C GLN A 484 -3.66 -9.00 -4.71
N PHE A 485 -4.57 -9.63 -3.96
CA PHE A 485 -4.59 -11.09 -3.84
C PHE A 485 -5.65 -11.76 -4.70
N GLN A 486 -6.54 -10.99 -5.35
CA GLN A 486 -7.59 -11.52 -6.20
C GLN A 486 -8.49 -12.52 -5.44
N VAL A 487 -8.64 -12.31 -4.13
CA VAL A 487 -9.46 -13.12 -3.24
C VAL A 487 -10.66 -12.28 -2.79
N PRO A 488 -11.89 -12.79 -2.92
CA PRO A 488 -13.08 -12.04 -2.55
C PRO A 488 -13.17 -11.84 -1.04
N VAL A 489 -13.44 -10.61 -0.61
CA VAL A 489 -13.93 -10.35 0.74
C VAL A 489 -15.38 -10.85 0.83
N LYS A 490 -15.63 -11.83 1.70
CA LYS A 490 -16.96 -12.44 1.89
C LYS A 490 -17.68 -11.89 3.11
N TYR A 491 -16.95 -11.61 4.18
CA TYR A 491 -17.54 -11.22 5.45
C TYR A 491 -16.83 -10.03 6.08
N ILE A 492 -17.62 -9.22 6.79
CA ILE A 492 -17.12 -8.12 7.62
C ILE A 492 -17.66 -8.25 9.05
N GLY A 493 -16.76 -8.20 10.02
CA GLY A 493 -17.08 -8.14 11.44
C GLY A 493 -17.18 -6.69 11.89
N VAL A 494 -18.35 -6.31 12.40
CA VAL A 494 -18.72 -4.92 12.72
C VAL A 494 -19.03 -4.70 14.21
N GLY A 495 -18.57 -5.61 15.07
CA GLY A 495 -18.78 -5.55 16.51
C GLY A 495 -18.42 -6.87 17.19
N GLU A 496 -18.80 -7.00 18.46
CA GLU A 496 -18.45 -8.15 19.32
C GLU A 496 -19.63 -9.12 19.53
N GLU A 497 -20.86 -8.70 19.21
CA GLU A 497 -22.03 -9.55 19.38
C GLU A 497 -22.05 -10.68 18.35
N ILE A 498 -22.84 -11.72 18.65
CA ILE A 498 -22.92 -12.93 17.81
C ILE A 498 -23.50 -12.64 16.42
N GLU A 499 -24.37 -11.63 16.33
CA GLU A 499 -25.03 -11.15 15.10
C GLU A 499 -24.17 -10.11 14.34
N ASP A 500 -23.03 -9.67 14.90
CA ASP A 500 -22.18 -8.64 14.28
C ASP A 500 -21.21 -9.24 13.24
N LEU A 501 -21.74 -10.04 12.32
CA LEU A 501 -21.05 -10.53 11.12
C LEU A 501 -21.97 -10.32 9.92
N GLN A 502 -21.49 -9.60 8.91
CA GLN A 502 -22.30 -9.29 7.73
C GLN A 502 -21.63 -9.84 6.48
N VAL A 503 -22.45 -10.24 5.51
CA VAL A 503 -21.99 -10.51 4.14
C VAL A 503 -21.47 -9.21 3.56
N PHE A 504 -20.30 -9.28 2.91
CA PHE A 504 -19.67 -8.12 2.33
C PHE A 504 -20.35 -7.72 1.01
N ASP A 505 -21.15 -6.66 1.07
CA ASP A 505 -21.69 -5.99 -0.11
C ASP A 505 -20.60 -5.09 -0.72
N ARG A 506 -19.92 -5.57 -1.77
CA ARG A 506 -18.87 -4.80 -2.45
C ARG A 506 -19.40 -3.49 -3.00
N LYS A 507 -20.59 -3.54 -3.62
CA LYS A 507 -21.21 -2.36 -4.24
C LYS A 507 -21.62 -1.38 -3.16
N GLY A 508 -22.30 -1.84 -2.12
CA GLY A 508 -22.67 -1.02 -0.96
C GLY A 508 -21.47 -0.47 -0.20
N PHE A 509 -20.34 -1.18 -0.15
CA PHE A 509 -19.10 -0.70 0.45
C PHE A 509 -18.48 0.43 -0.37
N VAL A 510 -18.35 0.24 -1.68
CA VAL A 510 -17.90 1.29 -2.60
C VAL A 510 -18.86 2.48 -2.53
N ASP A 511 -20.15 2.29 -2.78
CA ASP A 511 -21.15 3.36 -2.71
C ASP A 511 -21.16 4.06 -1.35
N GLY A 512 -20.97 3.30 -0.27
CA GLY A 512 -20.90 3.80 1.11
C GLY A 512 -19.65 4.64 1.39
N LEU A 513 -18.51 4.29 0.79
CA LEU A 513 -17.31 5.13 0.82
C LEU A 513 -17.63 6.50 0.20
N PHE A 514 -18.25 6.54 -0.98
CA PHE A 514 -18.43 7.79 -1.74
C PHE A 514 -19.76 8.54 -1.52
N LYS A 515 -20.68 8.00 -0.72
CA LYS A 515 -21.97 8.65 -0.43
C LYS A 515 -21.73 10.04 0.17
N GLY A 516 -22.49 11.06 -0.24
CA GLY A 516 -22.39 12.43 0.34
C GLY A 516 -21.27 13.33 -0.18
N VAL A 517 -20.55 12.92 -1.23
CA VAL A 517 -19.74 13.80 -2.10
C VAL A 517 -20.61 14.44 -3.20
N GLU A 518 -21.88 14.05 -3.31
CA GLU A 518 -22.86 14.53 -4.30
C GLU A 518 -23.56 15.86 -3.89
N ARG A 519 -22.88 16.79 -3.22
CA ARG A 519 -23.47 18.10 -2.89
C ARG A 519 -22.69 19.26 -3.45
#